data_AF-A0A2N1WJK2-F1
#
_entry.id   AF-A0A2N1WJK2-F1
#
_cell.length_a   1.000
_cell.length_b   1.000
_cell.length_c   1.000
_cell.angle_alpha   90.00
_cell.angle_beta   90.00
_cell.angle_gamma   90.00
#
_symmetry.space_group_name_H-M   'P 1'
#
loop_
_entity.id
_entity.type
_entity.pdbx_description
1 polymer ?
#
loop_
_entity_poly.entity_id
_entity_poly.type
_entity_poly.pdbx_seq_one_letter_code
_entity_poly.pdbx_strand_id
1 'polypeptide(L)'
;MNAETRHRIITVGFALVPVFIVVWLIQSPAGGAGSLDQHRLAGRLLQLEHGLATLGRQARNYLDNAPRDHDHYFRDVEIVYPNLMSQVDSVDVSFDVLALEPTARSDPGLATLVSNWEAFRNKLDEQLGVDPQLPRLEWGARHIAERLPALSEQISEQRQRLYRESASTGRAGPLALLLALITALAMSAWSVRTAVQRG
;
A
#
# COMPACT_ATOMS: atom_id res chain seq x y z
N MET A 1 -13.27 58.85 6.03
CA MET A 1 -13.55 57.44 6.38
C MET A 1 -13.92 57.39 7.85
N ASN A 2 -15.15 57.00 8.14
CA ASN A 2 -15.76 57.22 9.45
C ASN A 2 -15.26 56.15 10.43
N ALA A 3 -15.20 56.46 11.74
CA ALA A 3 -14.72 55.52 12.77
C ALA A 3 -15.50 54.18 12.74
N GLU A 4 -16.77 54.26 12.39
CA GLU A 4 -17.68 53.13 12.22
C GLU A 4 -17.27 52.20 11.05
N THR A 5 -16.77 52.77 9.95
CA THR A 5 -16.28 52.01 8.79
C THR A 5 -14.99 51.27 9.13
N ARG A 6 -14.09 51.88 9.92
CA ARG A 6 -12.85 51.22 10.39
C ARG A 6 -13.15 50.05 11.32
N HIS A 7 -14.12 50.20 12.23
CA HIS A 7 -14.44 49.16 13.19
C HIS A 7 -15.07 47.93 12.51
N ARG A 8 -15.96 48.12 11.52
CA ARG A 8 -16.56 47.01 10.76
C ARG A 8 -15.52 46.22 9.94
N ILE A 9 -14.55 46.91 9.32
CA ILE A 9 -13.49 46.25 8.54
C ILE A 9 -12.60 45.39 9.45
N ILE A 10 -12.25 45.88 10.64
CA ILE A 10 -11.40 45.14 11.59
C ILE A 10 -12.13 43.89 12.13
N THR A 11 -13.43 43.99 12.46
CA THR A 11 -14.19 42.85 13.00
C THR A 11 -14.44 41.75 11.98
N VAL A 12 -14.72 42.11 10.71
CA VAL A 12 -14.90 41.12 9.63
C VAL A 12 -13.58 40.43 9.27
N GLY A 13 -12.46 41.18 9.27
CA GLY A 13 -11.14 40.61 9.04
C GLY A 13 -10.74 39.57 10.09
N PHE A 14 -11.06 39.80 11.37
CA PHE A 14 -10.73 38.86 12.45
C PHE A 14 -11.55 37.56 12.41
N ALA A 15 -12.79 37.59 11.90
CA ALA A 15 -13.65 36.41 11.80
C ALA A 15 -13.20 35.42 10.71
N LEU A 16 -12.49 35.90 9.68
CA LEU A 16 -12.05 35.06 8.55
C LEU A 16 -10.73 34.31 8.83
N VAL A 17 -9.90 34.80 9.74
CA VAL A 17 -8.62 34.16 10.12
C VAL A 17 -8.78 32.73 10.64
N PRO A 18 -9.67 32.41 11.60
CA PRO A 18 -9.84 31.04 12.08
C PRO A 18 -10.39 30.11 10.99
N VAL A 19 -11.28 30.59 10.12
CA VAL A 19 -11.78 29.83 8.97
C VAL A 19 -10.63 29.49 8.01
N PHE A 20 -9.79 30.49 7.70
CA PHE A 20 -8.63 30.29 6.85
C PHE A 20 -7.61 29.32 7.46
N ILE A 21 -7.33 29.42 8.77
CA ILE A 21 -6.42 28.50 9.47
C ILE A 21 -6.97 27.07 9.42
N VAL A 22 -8.27 26.87 9.66
CA VAL A 22 -8.86 25.52 9.61
C VAL A 22 -8.86 24.98 8.18
N VAL A 23 -9.24 25.79 7.19
CA VAL A 23 -9.16 25.38 5.77
C VAL A 23 -7.72 25.07 5.37
N TRP A 24 -6.74 25.86 5.82
CA TRP A 24 -5.32 25.64 5.54
C TRP A 24 -4.78 24.39 6.25
N LEU A 25 -5.22 24.10 7.48
CA LEU A 25 -4.89 22.85 8.18
C LEU A 25 -5.52 21.63 7.51
N ILE A 26 -6.75 21.74 7.01
CA ILE A 26 -7.44 20.66 6.27
C ILE A 26 -6.79 20.43 4.90
N GLN A 27 -6.36 21.50 4.22
CA GLN A 27 -5.65 21.42 2.95
C GLN A 27 -4.14 21.21 3.11
N SER A 28 -3.63 21.19 4.35
CA SER A 28 -2.20 21.04 4.56
C SER A 28 -1.74 19.67 4.03
N PRO A 29 -0.70 19.64 3.18
CA PRO A 29 -0.26 18.43 2.49
C PRO A 29 0.20 17.31 3.45
N ALA A 30 0.39 17.63 4.73
CA ALA A 30 0.67 16.68 5.80
C ALA A 30 -0.41 15.58 5.94
N GLY A 31 -1.68 15.86 5.59
CA GLY A 31 -2.76 14.86 5.62
C GLY A 31 -3.00 14.11 4.31
N GLY A 32 -2.61 14.70 3.17
CA GLY A 32 -2.90 14.16 1.83
C GLY A 32 -1.77 13.33 1.20
N ALA A 33 -0.52 13.60 1.56
CA ALA A 33 0.63 12.88 1.01
C ALA A 33 0.61 11.39 1.40
N GLY A 34 0.23 11.07 2.64
CA GLY A 34 0.18 9.69 3.13
C GLY A 34 -0.86 8.82 2.44
N SER A 35 -2.01 9.36 2.03
CA SER A 35 -3.07 8.57 1.41
C SER A 35 -2.72 8.16 -0.02
N LEU A 36 -2.08 9.03 -0.80
CA LEU A 36 -1.63 8.70 -2.16
C LEU A 36 -0.56 7.61 -2.15
N ASP A 37 0.39 7.68 -1.21
CA ASP A 37 1.45 6.68 -1.08
C ASP A 37 0.87 5.33 -0.62
N GLN A 38 -0.10 5.33 0.29
CA GLN A 38 -0.82 4.11 0.70
C GLN A 38 -1.56 3.43 -0.46
N HIS A 39 -2.23 4.19 -1.33
CA HIS A 39 -2.95 3.63 -2.49
C HIS A 39 -1.98 3.03 -3.51
N ARG A 40 -0.85 3.71 -3.77
CA ARG A 40 0.22 3.18 -4.64
C ARG A 40 0.77 1.87 -4.09
N LEU A 41 1.06 1.84 -2.79
CA LEU A 41 1.57 0.67 -2.11
C LEU A 41 0.57 -0.50 -2.13
N ALA A 42 -0.71 -0.23 -1.86
CA ALA A 42 -1.77 -1.22 -1.97
C ALA A 42 -1.90 -1.78 -3.40
N GLY A 43 -1.74 -0.93 -4.42
CA GLY A 43 -1.70 -1.34 -5.83
C GLY A 43 -0.51 -2.24 -6.15
N ARG A 44 0.68 -1.92 -5.63
CA ARG A 44 1.87 -2.79 -5.76
C ARG A 44 1.66 -4.15 -5.10
N LEU A 45 1.10 -4.18 -3.89
CA LEU A 45 0.78 -5.42 -3.19
C LEU A 45 -0.22 -6.28 -3.97
N LEU A 46 -1.22 -5.66 -4.61
CA LEU A 46 -2.15 -6.38 -5.48
C LEU A 46 -1.47 -7.01 -6.71
N GLN A 47 -0.54 -6.27 -7.34
CA GLN A 47 0.24 -6.81 -8.45
C GLN A 47 1.10 -7.99 -8.01
N LEU A 48 1.71 -7.89 -6.82
CA LEU A 48 2.51 -8.95 -6.22
C LEU A 48 1.65 -10.19 -5.92
N GLU A 49 0.47 -10.01 -5.32
CA GLU A 49 -0.53 -11.05 -5.07
C GLU A 49 -0.88 -11.80 -6.37
N HIS A 50 -1.08 -11.07 -7.47
CA HIS A 50 -1.34 -11.67 -8.78
C HIS A 50 -0.14 -12.45 -9.33
N GLY A 51 1.08 -11.92 -9.17
CA GLY A 51 2.32 -12.59 -9.55
C GLY A 51 2.49 -13.93 -8.82
N LEU A 52 2.33 -13.94 -7.49
CA LEU A 52 2.40 -15.16 -6.69
C LEU A 52 1.30 -16.16 -7.03
N ALA A 53 0.06 -15.68 -7.28
CA ALA A 53 -1.03 -16.56 -7.67
C ALA A 53 -0.74 -17.26 -9.02
N THR A 54 -0.12 -16.55 -9.97
CA THR A 54 0.29 -17.09 -11.26
C THR A 54 1.41 -18.13 -11.10
N LEU A 55 2.47 -17.77 -10.36
CA LEU A 55 3.59 -18.66 -10.06
C LEU A 55 3.12 -19.96 -9.36
N GLY A 56 2.23 -19.83 -8.38
CA GLY A 56 1.66 -20.98 -7.65
C GLY A 56 0.76 -21.86 -8.51
N ARG A 57 0.00 -21.30 -9.46
CA ARG A 57 -0.76 -22.10 -10.44
C ARG A 57 0.17 -22.86 -11.37
N GLN A 58 1.21 -22.22 -11.90
CA GLN A 58 2.18 -22.87 -12.78
C GLN A 58 2.90 -24.03 -12.07
N ALA A 59 3.34 -23.82 -10.84
CA ALA A 59 4.00 -24.87 -10.06
C ALA A 59 3.09 -26.08 -9.83
N ARG A 60 1.81 -25.86 -9.47
CA ARG A 60 0.83 -26.96 -9.32
C ARG A 60 0.58 -27.68 -10.64
N ASN A 61 0.35 -26.92 -11.72
CA ASN A 61 0.15 -27.50 -13.04
C ASN A 61 1.35 -28.36 -13.48
N TYR A 62 2.56 -27.93 -13.17
CA TYR A 62 3.76 -28.73 -13.44
C TYR A 62 3.78 -30.02 -12.61
N LEU A 63 3.51 -29.95 -11.30
CA LEU A 63 3.47 -31.13 -10.43
C LEU A 63 2.44 -32.16 -10.88
N ASP A 64 1.28 -31.71 -11.37
CA ASP A 64 0.22 -32.59 -11.86
C ASP A 64 0.60 -33.34 -13.15
N ASN A 65 1.56 -32.79 -13.91
CA ASN A 65 1.98 -33.30 -15.22
C ASN A 65 3.46 -33.69 -15.28
N ALA A 66 4.15 -33.75 -14.14
CA ALA A 66 5.58 -33.96 -14.10
C ALA A 66 5.97 -35.32 -14.73
N PRO A 67 6.98 -35.34 -15.62
CA PRO A 67 7.40 -36.54 -16.32
C PRO A 67 7.96 -37.56 -15.33
N ARG A 68 7.63 -38.84 -15.56
CA ARG A 68 8.09 -39.96 -14.71
C ARG A 68 9.39 -40.58 -15.21
N ASP A 69 9.77 -40.28 -16.44
CA ASP A 69 10.91 -40.81 -17.15
C ASP A 69 11.91 -39.71 -17.52
N HIS A 70 13.16 -40.13 -17.67
CA HIS A 70 14.31 -39.25 -17.79
C HIS A 70 14.33 -38.46 -19.12
N ASP A 71 13.85 -39.05 -20.21
CA ASP A 71 13.89 -38.41 -21.54
C ASP A 71 12.94 -37.21 -21.62
N HIS A 72 11.75 -37.31 -21.01
CA HIS A 72 10.81 -36.19 -20.95
C HIS A 72 11.23 -35.11 -19.96
N TYR A 73 12.01 -35.45 -18.94
CA TYR A 73 12.52 -34.48 -17.97
C TYR A 73 13.41 -33.42 -18.64
N PHE A 74 14.31 -33.79 -19.55
CA PHE A 74 15.18 -32.81 -20.22
C PHE A 74 14.41 -31.79 -21.06
N ARG A 75 13.35 -32.24 -21.75
CA ARG A 75 12.45 -31.33 -22.47
C ARG A 75 11.83 -30.30 -21.52
N ASP A 76 11.44 -30.73 -20.33
CA ASP A 76 10.88 -29.83 -19.32
C ASP A 76 11.94 -28.88 -18.75
N VAL A 77 13.19 -29.34 -18.60
CA VAL A 77 14.32 -28.45 -18.25
C VAL A 77 14.52 -27.36 -19.31
N GLU A 78 14.37 -27.66 -20.59
CA GLU A 78 14.54 -26.66 -21.67
C GLU A 78 13.39 -25.63 -21.73
N ILE A 79 12.18 -26.03 -21.34
CA ILE A 79 10.97 -25.20 -21.53
C ILE A 79 10.43 -24.64 -20.21
N VAL A 80 10.24 -25.51 -19.21
CA VAL A 80 9.60 -25.17 -17.93
C VAL A 80 10.55 -24.36 -17.05
N TYR A 81 11.82 -24.75 -16.95
CA TYR A 81 12.77 -24.07 -16.08
C TYR A 81 12.95 -22.59 -16.42
N PRO A 82 13.22 -22.17 -17.68
CA PRO A 82 13.40 -20.76 -17.99
C PRO A 82 12.12 -19.94 -17.78
N ASN A 83 10.96 -20.53 -18.06
CA ASN A 83 9.67 -19.88 -17.82
C ASN A 83 9.42 -19.68 -16.32
N LEU A 84 9.65 -20.73 -15.52
CA LEU A 84 9.53 -20.66 -14.07
C LEU A 84 10.45 -19.57 -13.50
N MET A 85 11.72 -19.57 -13.91
CA MET A 85 12.70 -18.58 -13.44
C MET A 85 12.34 -17.17 -13.87
N SER A 86 11.89 -16.97 -15.12
CA SER A 86 11.44 -15.64 -15.57
C SER A 86 10.28 -15.10 -14.73
N GLN A 87 9.38 -15.96 -14.25
CA GLN A 87 8.29 -15.53 -13.35
C GLN A 87 8.79 -15.23 -11.94
N VAL A 88 9.69 -16.04 -11.41
CA VAL A 88 10.35 -15.79 -10.12
C VAL A 88 11.08 -14.45 -10.17
N ASP A 89 11.88 -14.20 -11.21
CA ASP A 89 12.62 -12.94 -11.40
C ASP A 89 11.67 -11.74 -11.50
N SER A 90 10.52 -11.88 -12.18
CA SER A 90 9.52 -10.81 -12.23
C SER A 90 8.92 -10.48 -10.86
N VAL A 91 8.78 -11.48 -9.99
CA VAL A 91 8.32 -11.28 -8.61
C VAL A 91 9.45 -10.71 -7.76
N ASP A 92 10.70 -11.16 -7.94
CA ASP A 92 11.89 -10.63 -7.27
C ASP A 92 12.00 -9.12 -7.49
N VAL A 93 11.90 -8.66 -8.74
CA VAL A 93 11.89 -7.22 -9.06
C VAL A 93 10.78 -6.46 -8.32
N SER A 94 9.62 -7.08 -8.14
CA SER A 94 8.50 -6.44 -7.42
C SER A 94 8.79 -6.31 -5.92
N PHE A 95 9.45 -7.30 -5.33
CA PHE A 95 9.91 -7.26 -3.95
C PHE A 95 11.09 -6.30 -3.74
N ASP A 96 12.04 -6.24 -4.68
CA ASP A 96 13.14 -5.28 -4.64
C ASP A 96 12.63 -3.85 -4.63
N VAL A 97 11.68 -3.55 -5.51
CA VAL A 97 11.04 -2.23 -5.55
C VAL A 97 10.28 -1.97 -4.25
N LEU A 98 9.58 -2.96 -3.69
CA LEU A 98 8.91 -2.83 -2.40
C LEU A 98 9.90 -2.53 -1.27
N ALA A 99 11.06 -3.21 -1.23
CA ALA A 99 12.10 -3.01 -0.22
C ALA A 99 12.71 -1.60 -0.27
N LEU A 100 12.73 -0.98 -1.46
CA LEU A 100 13.19 0.38 -1.65
C LEU A 100 12.17 1.45 -1.22
N GLU A 101 10.89 1.11 -1.04
CA GLU A 101 9.87 2.08 -0.62
C GLU A 101 10.11 2.52 0.85
N PRO A 102 10.18 3.84 1.15
CA PRO A 102 10.41 4.33 2.51
C PRO A 102 9.35 3.82 3.50
N THR A 103 8.09 3.77 3.08
CA THR A 103 6.97 3.28 3.89
C THR A 103 7.10 1.79 4.19
N ALA A 104 7.62 1.00 3.27
CA ALA A 104 7.84 -0.43 3.52
C ALA A 104 8.97 -0.67 4.52
N ARG A 105 10.00 0.19 4.52
CA ARG A 105 11.11 0.12 5.49
C ARG A 105 10.72 0.53 6.91
N SER A 106 9.77 1.45 7.05
CA SER A 106 9.26 1.87 8.37
C SER A 106 8.12 0.99 8.89
N ASP A 107 7.45 0.24 8.00
CA ASP A 107 6.38 -0.68 8.36
C ASP A 107 6.92 -2.08 8.69
N PRO A 108 6.80 -2.55 9.94
CA PRO A 108 7.38 -3.84 10.35
C PRO A 108 6.72 -5.04 9.66
N GLY A 109 5.45 -4.93 9.25
CA GLY A 109 4.75 -5.99 8.55
C GLY A 109 5.24 -6.15 7.11
N LEU A 110 5.50 -5.03 6.42
CA LEU A 110 6.07 -5.05 5.07
C LEU A 110 7.54 -5.48 5.09
N ALA A 111 8.33 -5.02 6.06
CA ALA A 111 9.71 -5.49 6.22
C ALA A 111 9.78 -7.01 6.47
N THR A 112 8.86 -7.54 7.30
CA THR A 112 8.75 -9.00 7.53
C THR A 112 8.37 -9.74 6.25
N LEU A 113 7.43 -9.18 5.47
CA LEU A 113 7.01 -9.76 4.19
C LEU A 113 8.19 -9.84 3.18
N VAL A 114 8.99 -8.78 3.07
CA VAL A 114 10.21 -8.78 2.21
C VAL A 114 11.21 -9.85 2.69
N SER A 115 11.48 -9.91 3.99
CA SER A 115 12.39 -10.91 4.55
C SER A 115 11.89 -12.35 4.35
N ASN A 116 10.58 -12.58 4.46
CA ASN A 116 9.98 -13.89 4.19
C ASN A 116 10.10 -14.29 2.73
N TRP A 117 10.01 -13.32 1.80
CA TRP A 117 10.28 -13.57 0.38
C TRP A 117 11.74 -13.95 0.13
N GLU A 118 12.71 -13.22 0.70
CA GLU A 118 14.12 -13.56 0.58
C GLU A 118 14.41 -14.98 1.12
N ALA A 119 13.85 -15.34 2.27
CA ALA A 119 13.98 -16.67 2.84
C ALA A 119 13.36 -17.76 1.94
N PHE A 120 12.19 -17.48 1.36
CA PHE A 120 11.56 -18.34 0.36
C PHE A 120 12.45 -18.51 -0.88
N ARG A 121 12.99 -17.40 -1.40
CA ARG A 121 13.83 -17.40 -2.60
C ARG A 121 15.11 -18.21 -2.41
N ASN A 122 15.79 -18.02 -1.29
CA ASN A 122 16.97 -18.81 -0.93
C ASN A 122 16.64 -20.30 -0.84
N LYS A 123 15.52 -20.65 -0.21
CA LYS A 123 15.11 -22.04 -0.10
C LYS A 123 14.71 -22.64 -1.45
N LEU A 124 14.10 -21.84 -2.32
CA LEU A 124 13.78 -22.25 -3.69
C LEU A 124 15.06 -22.58 -4.48
N ASP A 125 16.10 -21.75 -4.40
CA ASP A 125 17.40 -22.04 -5.02
C ASP A 125 18.00 -23.34 -4.49
N GLU A 126 17.98 -23.55 -3.17
CA GLU A 126 18.41 -24.81 -2.59
C GLU A 126 17.60 -25.99 -3.14
N GLN A 127 16.28 -25.87 -3.29
CA GLN A 127 15.45 -26.95 -3.82
C GLN A 127 15.74 -27.23 -5.29
N LEU A 128 15.90 -26.20 -6.13
CA LEU A 128 16.27 -26.33 -7.54
C LEU A 128 17.67 -26.93 -7.71
N GLY A 129 18.58 -26.71 -6.75
CA GLY A 129 19.94 -27.23 -6.79
C GLY A 129 20.92 -26.29 -7.49
N VAL A 130 22.20 -26.65 -7.45
CA VAL A 130 23.30 -25.78 -7.88
C VAL A 130 23.51 -25.79 -9.39
N ASP A 131 23.14 -26.89 -10.05
CA ASP A 131 23.36 -27.07 -11.49
C ASP A 131 22.13 -26.59 -12.29
N PRO A 132 22.25 -25.47 -13.03
CA PRO A 132 21.15 -24.96 -13.85
C PRO A 132 20.84 -25.83 -15.07
N GLN A 133 21.73 -26.77 -15.45
CA GLN A 133 21.47 -27.73 -16.52
C GLN A 133 20.69 -28.95 -16.02
N LEU A 134 20.68 -29.19 -14.71
CA LEU A 134 19.98 -30.30 -14.07
C LEU A 134 19.15 -29.81 -12.85
N PRO A 135 18.26 -28.81 -13.03
CA PRO A 135 17.52 -28.23 -11.92
C PRO A 135 16.44 -29.20 -11.44
N ARG A 136 16.34 -29.45 -10.12
CA ARG A 136 15.32 -30.32 -9.52
C ARG A 136 13.93 -29.67 -9.55
N LEU A 137 13.34 -29.61 -10.74
CA LEU A 137 12.10 -28.89 -11.03
C LEU A 137 10.93 -29.33 -10.15
N GLU A 138 10.77 -30.63 -9.92
CA GLU A 138 9.70 -31.13 -9.03
C GLU A 138 9.83 -30.61 -7.59
N TRP A 139 11.06 -30.50 -7.09
CA TRP A 139 11.32 -30.07 -5.72
C TRP A 139 11.08 -28.57 -5.59
N GLY A 140 11.56 -27.79 -6.57
CA GLY A 140 11.28 -26.36 -6.66
C GLY A 140 9.77 -26.10 -6.77
N ALA A 141 9.09 -26.76 -7.69
CA ALA A 141 7.64 -26.60 -7.88
C ALA A 141 6.84 -27.01 -6.63
N ARG A 142 7.23 -28.09 -5.94
CA ARG A 142 6.62 -28.48 -4.67
C ARG A 142 6.79 -27.41 -3.61
N HIS A 143 8.00 -26.87 -3.47
CA HIS A 143 8.29 -25.79 -2.53
C HIS A 143 7.41 -24.56 -2.80
N ILE A 144 7.30 -24.15 -4.07
CA ILE A 144 6.44 -23.04 -4.49
C ILE A 144 4.97 -23.33 -4.11
N ALA A 145 4.45 -24.51 -4.49
CA ALA A 145 3.06 -24.88 -4.24
C ALA A 145 2.70 -24.92 -2.75
N GLU A 146 3.62 -25.38 -1.90
CA GLU A 146 3.42 -25.50 -0.45
C GLU A 146 3.56 -24.18 0.30
N ARG A 147 4.49 -23.30 -0.12
CA ARG A 147 4.85 -22.10 0.67
C ARG A 147 4.22 -20.80 0.18
N LEU A 148 3.94 -20.67 -1.12
CA LEU A 148 3.33 -19.45 -1.65
C LEU A 148 1.97 -19.08 -1.04
N PRO A 149 1.07 -20.02 -0.67
CA PRO A 149 -0.21 -19.64 -0.06
C PRO A 149 -0.06 -18.77 1.18
N ALA A 150 0.92 -19.08 2.05
CA ALA A 150 1.17 -18.30 3.26
C ALA A 150 1.70 -16.88 2.95
N LEU A 151 2.58 -16.74 1.95
CA LEU A 151 3.06 -15.43 1.50
C LEU A 151 1.93 -14.59 0.88
N SER A 152 1.06 -15.22 0.08
CA SER A 152 -0.10 -14.57 -0.54
C SER A 152 -1.10 -14.07 0.51
N GLU A 153 -1.30 -14.82 1.59
CA GLU A 153 -2.12 -14.43 2.73
C GLU A 153 -1.53 -13.20 3.45
N GLN A 154 -0.22 -13.22 3.75
CA GLN A 154 0.46 -12.06 4.35
C GLN A 154 0.29 -10.80 3.50
N ILE A 155 0.48 -10.89 2.17
CA ILE A 155 0.28 -9.75 1.26
C ILE A 155 -1.15 -9.22 1.33
N SER A 156 -2.13 -10.12 1.33
CA SER A 156 -3.55 -9.77 1.42
C SER A 156 -3.87 -9.05 2.73
N GLU A 157 -3.31 -9.51 3.84
CA GLU A 157 -3.45 -8.88 5.16
C GLU A 157 -2.84 -7.47 5.19
N GLN A 158 -1.62 -7.32 4.68
CA GLN A 158 -0.96 -6.01 4.60
C GLN A 158 -1.77 -5.04 3.73
N ARG A 159 -2.24 -5.51 2.56
CA ARG A 159 -3.08 -4.72 1.65
C ARG A 159 -4.40 -4.28 2.33
N GLN A 160 -5.07 -5.19 3.02
CA GLN A 160 -6.28 -4.86 3.79
C GLN A 160 -6.01 -3.90 4.94
N ARG A 161 -4.84 -3.98 5.59
CA ARG A 161 -4.43 -3.02 6.62
C ARG A 161 -4.28 -1.61 6.04
N LEU A 162 -3.57 -1.48 4.92
CA LEU A 162 -3.39 -0.19 4.23
C LEU A 162 -4.73 0.43 3.81
N TYR A 163 -5.68 -0.36 3.30
CA TYR A 163 -7.02 0.15 2.98
C TYR A 163 -7.78 0.64 4.21
N ARG A 164 -7.69 -0.08 5.34
CA ARG A 164 -8.33 0.33 6.60
C ARG A 164 -7.74 1.63 7.14
N GLU A 165 -6.42 1.76 7.12
CA GLU A 165 -5.71 2.97 7.55
C GLU A 165 -6.08 4.17 6.67
N SER A 166 -6.11 3.97 5.34
CA SER A 166 -6.50 5.01 4.39
C SER A 166 -7.95 5.47 4.60
N ALA A 167 -8.87 4.52 4.81
CA ALA A 167 -10.28 4.82 5.10
C ALA A 167 -10.47 5.57 6.43
N SER A 168 -9.64 5.29 7.44
CA SER A 168 -9.71 5.96 8.74
C SER A 168 -9.22 7.41 8.68
N THR A 169 -8.18 7.68 7.89
CA THR A 169 -7.59 9.01 7.74
C THR A 169 -8.56 9.97 7.02
N GLY A 170 -9.34 9.49 6.06
CA GLY A 170 -10.34 10.29 5.35
C GLY A 170 -11.57 10.73 6.18
N ARG A 171 -11.85 10.08 7.32
CA ARG A 171 -13.05 10.37 8.14
C ARG A 171 -12.91 11.58 9.07
N ALA A 172 -11.69 12.03 9.38
CA ALA A 172 -11.49 13.21 10.22
C ALA A 172 -11.84 14.53 9.51
N GLY A 173 -11.70 14.58 8.18
CA GLY A 173 -11.96 15.77 7.36
C GLY A 173 -13.37 16.37 7.50
N PRO A 174 -14.46 15.60 7.29
CA PRO A 174 -15.81 16.18 7.30
C PRO A 174 -16.29 16.61 8.70
N LEU A 175 -15.89 15.90 9.77
CA LEU A 175 -16.24 16.29 11.14
C LEU A 175 -15.48 17.55 11.58
N ALA A 176 -14.19 17.65 11.24
CA ALA A 176 -13.41 18.86 11.48
C ALA A 176 -13.99 20.06 10.69
N LEU A 177 -14.41 19.85 9.44
CA LEU A 177 -15.11 20.86 8.63
C LEU A 177 -16.42 21.31 9.29
N LEU A 178 -17.23 20.37 9.78
CA LEU A 178 -18.49 20.70 10.47
C LEU A 178 -18.24 21.50 11.75
N LEU A 179 -17.27 21.10 12.57
CA LEU A 179 -16.88 21.83 13.78
C LEU A 179 -16.37 23.25 13.45
N ALA A 180 -15.58 23.39 12.39
CA ALA A 180 -15.10 24.68 11.90
C ALA A 180 -16.25 25.58 11.43
N LEU A 181 -17.22 25.01 10.72
CA LEU A 181 -18.40 25.73 10.27
C LEU A 181 -19.26 26.19 11.46
N ILE A 182 -19.49 25.32 12.45
CA ILE A 182 -20.26 25.63 13.66
C ILE A 182 -19.60 26.75 14.45
N THR A 183 -18.28 26.68 14.65
CA THR A 183 -17.52 27.72 15.36
C THR A 183 -17.52 29.05 14.62
N ALA A 184 -17.40 29.04 13.28
CA ALA A 184 -17.52 30.23 12.46
C ALA A 184 -18.91 30.89 12.54
N LEU A 185 -19.98 30.08 12.53
CA LEU A 185 -21.36 30.55 12.68
C LEU A 185 -21.61 31.13 14.08
N ALA A 186 -21.12 30.48 15.13
CA ALA A 186 -21.24 30.95 16.51
C ALA A 186 -20.54 32.30 16.72
N MET A 187 -19.31 32.47 16.19
CA MET A 187 -18.60 33.75 16.24
C MET A 187 -19.31 34.85 15.47
N SER A 188 -19.87 34.54 14.30
CA SER A 188 -20.65 35.48 13.50
C SER A 188 -21.91 35.94 14.23
N ALA A 189 -22.65 35.01 14.85
CA ALA A 189 -23.85 35.32 15.62
C ALA A 189 -23.55 36.18 16.87
N TRP A 190 -22.45 35.89 17.57
CA TRP A 190 -22.02 36.68 18.72
C TRP A 190 -21.61 38.11 18.34
N SER A 191 -20.91 38.27 17.21
CA SER A 191 -20.53 39.58 16.67
C SER A 191 -21.76 40.44 16.35
N VAL A 192 -22.78 39.86 15.70
CA VAL A 192 -24.03 40.58 15.40
C VAL A 192 -24.76 41.00 16.68
N ARG A 193 -24.87 40.11 17.67
CA ARG A 193 -25.55 40.42 18.95
C ARG A 193 -24.87 41.57 19.70
N THR A 194 -23.54 41.58 19.75
CA THR A 194 -22.78 42.63 20.44
C THR A 194 -22.84 43.96 19.72
N ALA A 195 -22.99 43.98 18.39
CA ALA A 195 -23.21 45.21 17.63
C ALA A 195 -24.59 45.84 17.94
N VAL A 196 -25.64 45.02 18.04
CA VAL A 196 -27.01 45.49 18.35
C VAL A 196 -27.10 46.04 19.78
N GLN A 197 -26.38 45.47 20.75
CA GLN A 197 -26.42 45.96 22.14
C GLN A 197 -25.67 47.29 22.36
N ARG A 198 -24.85 47.73 21.40
CA ARG A 198 -24.07 48.97 21.49
C ARG A 198 -24.65 50.13 20.67
N GLY A 199 -25.69 49.89 19.86
CA GLY A 199 -26.41 50.90 19.10
C GLY A 199 -27.73 51.23 19.78
#